data_AF-A0A2W6STH5-F1
#
_entry.id   AF-A0A2W6STH5-F1
#
_cell.length_a   1.000
_cell.length_b   1.000
_cell.length_c   1.000
_cell.angle_alpha   90.00
_cell.angle_beta   90.00
_cell.angle_gamma   90.00
#
_symmetry.space_group_name_H-M   'P 1'
#
loop_
_entity.id
_entity.type
_entity.pdbx_description
1 polymer ?
#
loop_
_entity_poly.entity_id
_entity_poly.type
_entity_poly.pdbx_seq_one_letter_code
_entity_poly.pdbx_strand_id
1 'polypeptide(L)'
;MNYQLVQDHDDLRTIMRDFMTALDRRDMADIARRRIAFSQMFRSHMGREDEAVTALRQSRNPVRDLPVAFQQSRAIVALFLRYSDHVKRWTPAAVEADWAGYRHAVAVLQQALLDRMAWEEAQLHPLLPPAKGRVAA
;
A
#
# COMPACT_ATOMS: atom_id res chain seq x y z
N MET A 1 14.77 -8.32 -0.50
CA MET A 1 13.52 -8.44 0.27
C MET A 1 13.31 -7.25 1.18
N ASN A 2 13.88 -7.17 2.39
CA ASN A 2 13.61 -6.03 3.29
C ASN A 2 13.91 -4.64 2.67
N TYR A 3 15.10 -4.45 2.07
CA TYR A 3 15.45 -3.19 1.38
C TYR A 3 14.49 -2.81 0.24
N GLN A 4 13.91 -3.81 -0.44
CA GLN A 4 13.00 -3.59 -1.55
C GLN A 4 11.59 -3.20 -1.08
N LEU A 5 11.15 -3.70 0.08
CA LEU A 5 9.89 -3.28 0.71
C LEU A 5 9.99 -1.87 1.27
N VAL A 6 11.13 -1.50 1.85
CA VAL A 6 11.39 -0.11 2.27
C VAL A 6 11.33 0.85 1.08
N GLN A 7 11.99 0.50 -0.03
CA GLN A 7 11.91 1.31 -1.25
C GLN A 7 10.47 1.40 -1.77
N ASP A 8 9.72 0.30 -1.79
CA ASP A 8 8.32 0.30 -2.19
C ASP A 8 7.48 1.27 -1.34
N HIS A 9 7.72 1.34 -0.02
CA HIS A 9 7.02 2.27 0.87
C HIS A 9 7.35 3.73 0.52
N ASP A 10 8.62 4.03 0.24
CA ASP A 10 9.03 5.39 -0.15
C ASP A 10 8.43 5.81 -1.50
N ASP A 11 8.36 4.87 -2.45
CA ASP A 11 7.71 5.09 -3.73
C ASP A 11 6.20 5.31 -3.55
N LEU A 12 5.53 4.52 -2.69
CA LEU A 12 4.12 4.69 -2.34
C LEU A 12 3.86 6.04 -1.66
N ARG A 13 4.70 6.46 -0.71
CA ARG A 13 4.63 7.77 -0.06
C ARG A 13 4.75 8.91 -1.08
N THR A 14 5.65 8.75 -2.04
CA THR A 14 5.89 9.75 -3.10
C THR A 14 4.67 9.90 -4.00
N ILE A 15 4.14 8.79 -4.56
CA ILE A 15 2.97 8.87 -5.44
C ILE A 15 1.72 9.36 -4.71
N MET A 16 1.56 9.05 -3.42
CA MET A 16 0.45 9.57 -2.61
C MET A 16 0.51 11.10 -2.45
N ARG A 17 1.70 11.63 -2.13
CA ARG A 17 1.92 13.09 -2.01
C ARG A 17 1.70 13.80 -3.34
N ASP A 18 2.24 13.23 -4.41
CA ASP A 18 2.08 13.78 -5.77
C ASP A 18 0.62 13.76 -6.21
N PHE A 19 -0.12 12.70 -5.84
CA PHE A 19 -1.55 12.61 -6.13
C PHE A 19 -2.34 13.71 -5.43
N MET A 20 -2.07 13.97 -4.15
CA MET A 20 -2.73 15.07 -3.42
C MET A 20 -2.46 16.43 -4.04
N THR A 21 -1.24 16.65 -4.53
CA THR A 21 -0.87 17.89 -5.24
C THR A 21 -1.59 17.97 -6.60
N ALA A 22 -1.74 16.85 -7.31
CA ALA A 22 -2.47 16.82 -8.57
C ALA A 22 -3.97 17.11 -8.41
N LEU A 23 -4.58 16.74 -7.26
CA LEU A 23 -5.98 17.06 -6.97
C LEU A 23 -6.24 18.58 -6.89
N ASP A 24 -5.22 19.40 -6.65
CA ASP A 24 -5.41 20.86 -6.63
C ASP A 24 -5.57 21.42 -8.06
N ARG A 25 -5.10 20.70 -9.08
CA ARG A 25 -5.17 21.10 -10.50
C ARG A 25 -6.48 20.74 -11.20
N ARG A 26 -7.29 19.86 -10.60
CA ARG A 26 -8.57 19.36 -11.13
C ARG A 26 -8.52 18.79 -12.55
N ASP A 27 -7.39 18.23 -12.96
CA ASP A 27 -7.24 17.55 -14.25
C ASP A 27 -7.70 16.10 -14.12
N MET A 28 -8.90 15.80 -14.60
CA MET A 28 -9.49 14.46 -14.50
C MET A 28 -8.72 13.39 -15.27
N ALA A 29 -8.05 13.75 -16.37
CA ALA A 29 -7.24 12.82 -17.15
C ALA A 29 -5.94 12.48 -16.41
N ASP A 30 -5.31 13.47 -15.77
CA ASP A 30 -4.15 13.24 -14.91
C ASP A 30 -4.50 12.40 -13.68
N ILE A 31 -5.63 12.69 -13.05
CA ILE A 31 -6.14 11.94 -11.89
C ILE A 31 -6.40 10.48 -12.24
N ALA A 32 -7.07 10.21 -13.37
CA ALA A 32 -7.33 8.86 -13.82
C ALA A 32 -6.02 8.08 -14.06
N ARG A 33 -5.03 8.69 -14.73
CA ARG A 33 -3.71 8.08 -14.96
C ARG A 33 -3.00 7.76 -13.66
N ARG A 34 -2.99 8.69 -12.69
CA ARG A 34 -2.35 8.47 -11.39
C ARG A 34 -3.04 7.41 -10.54
N ARG A 35 -4.37 7.31 -10.57
CA ARG A 35 -5.11 6.22 -9.91
C ARG A 35 -4.71 4.85 -10.45
N ILE A 36 -4.54 4.74 -11.77
CA ILE A 36 -4.07 3.49 -12.42
C ILE A 36 -2.65 3.17 -11.97
N ALA A 37 -1.73 4.14 -12.04
CA ALA A 37 -0.34 3.97 -11.63
C ALA A 37 -0.24 3.55 -10.15
N PHE A 38 -0.98 4.21 -9.25
CA PHE A 38 -1.06 3.83 -7.85
C PHE A 38 -1.56 2.40 -7.65
N SER A 39 -2.64 2.01 -8.35
CA SER A 39 -3.20 0.65 -8.25
C SER A 39 -2.19 -0.42 -8.68
N GLN A 40 -1.40 -0.15 -9.72
CA GLN A 40 -0.38 -1.07 -10.21
C GLN A 40 0.79 -1.18 -9.23
N MET A 41 1.31 -0.05 -8.73
CA MET A 41 2.36 -0.03 -7.72
C MET A 41 1.93 -0.75 -6.45
N PHE A 42 0.75 -0.42 -5.93
CA PHE A 42 0.18 -1.04 -4.74
C PHE A 42 0.06 -2.56 -4.93
N ARG A 43 -0.50 -3.03 -6.05
CA ARG A 43 -0.59 -4.47 -6.32
C ARG A 43 0.77 -5.16 -6.39
N SER A 44 1.77 -4.50 -6.98
CA SER A 44 3.13 -5.04 -7.08
C SER A 44 3.80 -5.16 -5.71
N HIS A 45 3.70 -4.11 -4.88
CA HIS A 45 4.14 -4.12 -3.49
C HIS A 45 3.43 -5.25 -2.71
N MET A 46 2.12 -5.37 -2.87
CA MET A 46 1.34 -6.40 -2.19
C MET A 46 1.77 -7.84 -2.54
N GLY A 47 2.14 -8.09 -3.80
CA GLY A 47 2.66 -9.40 -4.20
C GLY A 47 3.97 -9.75 -3.49
N ARG A 48 4.88 -8.77 -3.37
CA ARG A 48 6.15 -8.94 -2.65
C ARG A 48 5.96 -9.15 -1.15
N GLU A 49 5.00 -8.45 -0.55
CA GLU A 49 4.63 -8.69 0.84
C GLU A 49 4.03 -10.07 1.07
N ASP A 50 3.15 -10.55 0.20
CA ASP A 50 2.52 -11.87 0.35
C ASP A 50 3.53 -13.02 0.26
N GLU A 51 4.53 -12.89 -0.63
CA GLU A 51 5.69 -13.79 -0.67
C GLU A 51 6.44 -13.81 0.67
N ALA A 52 6.67 -12.63 1.25
CA ALA A 52 7.37 -12.47 2.52
C ALA A 52 6.57 -13.06 3.70
N VAL A 53 5.26 -12.84 3.75
CA VAL A 53 4.35 -13.41 4.74
C VAL A 53 4.26 -14.93 4.61
N THR A 54 4.24 -15.45 3.39
CA THR A 54 4.25 -16.89 3.14
C THR A 54 5.52 -17.54 3.68
N ALA A 55 6.67 -16.90 3.53
CA ALA A 55 7.91 -17.37 4.13
C ALA A 55 7.87 -17.37 5.68
N LEU A 56 7.26 -16.35 6.30
CA LEU A 56 7.07 -16.30 7.76
C LEU A 56 6.18 -17.43 8.29
N ARG A 57 5.15 -17.84 7.53
CA ARG A 57 4.28 -18.98 7.91
C ARG A 57 5.04 -20.31 7.96
N GLN A 58 6.18 -20.40 7.28
CA GLN A 58 7.06 -21.57 7.27
C GLN A 58 8.25 -21.41 8.24
N SER A 59 8.20 -20.40 9.13
CA SER A 59 9.29 -20.07 10.05
C SER A 59 9.58 -21.18 11.06
N ARG A 60 10.85 -21.25 11.49
CA ARG A 60 11.32 -22.09 12.59
C ARG A 60 10.89 -21.59 13.97
N ASN A 61 10.35 -20.37 14.07
CA ASN A 61 9.80 -19.81 15.31
C ASN A 61 8.32 -19.38 15.16
N PRO A 62 7.39 -20.34 15.03
CA PRO A 62 5.99 -20.07 14.69
C PRO A 62 5.23 -19.28 15.77
N VAL A 63 5.61 -19.42 17.05
CA VAL A 63 4.95 -18.71 18.17
C VAL A 63 5.11 -17.20 18.05
N ARG A 64 6.27 -16.75 17.59
CA ARG A 64 6.56 -15.33 17.36
C ARG A 64 5.97 -14.82 16.04
N ASP A 65 6.12 -15.59 14.97
CA ASP A 65 5.97 -15.06 13.61
C ASP A 65 4.55 -15.22 13.05
N LEU A 66 3.81 -16.28 13.43
CA LEU A 66 2.44 -16.52 12.93
C LEU A 66 1.43 -15.43 13.32
N PRO A 67 1.42 -14.90 14.55
CA PRO A 67 0.48 -13.82 14.91
C PRO A 67 0.65 -12.60 14.01
N VAL A 68 1.90 -12.21 13.70
CA VAL A 68 2.21 -11.08 12.82
C VAL A 68 1.77 -11.38 11.39
N ALA A 69 2.02 -12.60 10.88
CA ALA A 69 1.56 -13.03 9.56
C ALA A 69 0.02 -13.00 9.42
N PHE A 70 -0.73 -13.44 10.43
CA PHE A 70 -2.20 -13.40 10.42
C PHE A 70 -2.75 -11.97 10.50
N GLN A 71 -2.15 -11.13 11.35
CA GLN A 71 -2.51 -9.73 11.42
C GLN A 71 -2.23 -9.02 10.08
N GLN A 72 -1.11 -9.33 9.43
CA GLN A 72 -0.79 -8.83 8.10
C GLN A 72 -1.91 -9.19 7.12
N SER A 73 -2.20 -10.48 6.93
CA SER A 73 -3.20 -10.93 5.95
C SER A 73 -4.59 -10.31 6.16
N ARG A 74 -5.06 -10.16 7.40
CA ARG A 74 -6.37 -9.56 7.68
C ARG A 74 -6.43 -8.08 7.31
N ALA A 75 -5.42 -7.31 7.67
CA ALA A 75 -5.40 -5.88 7.40
C ALA A 75 -5.26 -5.55 5.91
N ILE A 76 -4.54 -6.38 5.15
CA ILE A 76 -4.47 -6.25 3.69
C ILE A 76 -5.83 -6.45 3.03
N VAL A 77 -6.57 -7.49 3.43
CA VAL A 77 -7.94 -7.70 2.92
C VAL A 77 -8.82 -6.50 3.23
N ALA A 78 -8.71 -5.93 4.43
CA ALA A 78 -9.47 -4.74 4.82
C ALA A 78 -9.11 -3.51 3.97
N LEU A 79 -7.82 -3.28 3.69
CA LEU A 79 -7.37 -2.18 2.81
C LEU A 79 -7.87 -2.37 1.38
N PHE A 80 -7.81 -3.58 0.84
CA PHE A 80 -8.30 -3.89 -0.50
C PHE A 80 -9.81 -3.63 -0.63
N LEU A 81 -10.60 -4.06 0.36
CA LEU A 81 -12.05 -3.81 0.38
C LEU A 81 -12.35 -2.31 0.43
N ARG A 82 -11.69 -1.56 1.31
CA ARG A 82 -11.84 -0.09 1.41
C ARG A 82 -11.49 0.61 0.09
N TYR A 83 -10.42 0.18 -0.57
CA TYR A 83 -10.05 0.73 -1.87
C TYR A 83 -11.07 0.40 -2.96
N SER A 84 -11.57 -0.84 -2.98
CA SER A 84 -12.62 -1.26 -3.91
C SER A 84 -13.89 -0.42 -3.76
N ASP A 85 -14.34 -0.20 -2.51
CA ASP A 85 -15.50 0.63 -2.22
C ASP A 85 -15.27 2.09 -2.61
N HIS A 86 -14.07 2.62 -2.39
CA HIS A 86 -13.71 3.96 -2.84
C HIS A 86 -13.77 4.09 -4.36
N VAL A 87 -13.22 3.12 -5.11
CA VAL A 87 -13.26 3.13 -6.58
C VAL A 87 -14.69 3.06 -7.11
N LYS A 88 -15.54 2.23 -6.50
CA LYS A 88 -16.97 2.10 -6.87
C LYS A 88 -17.75 3.38 -6.58
N ARG A 89 -17.49 4.03 -5.44
CA ARG A 89 -18.18 5.26 -5.03
C ARG A 89 -17.76 6.46 -5.88
N TRP A 90 -16.47 6.63 -6.13
CA TRP A 90 -15.90 7.82 -6.77
C TRP A 90 -15.70 7.60 -8.28
N THR A 91 -16.84 7.57 -8.99
CA THR A 91 -16.90 7.67 -10.46
C THR A 91 -16.51 9.08 -10.93
N PRO A 92 -16.12 9.29 -12.20
CA PRO A 92 -15.80 10.63 -12.70
C PRO A 92 -16.89 11.66 -12.42
N ALA A 93 -18.16 11.32 -12.67
CA ALA A 93 -19.30 12.19 -12.39
C ALA A 93 -19.45 12.51 -10.89
N ALA A 94 -19.24 11.54 -10.00
CA ALA A 94 -19.30 11.77 -8.55
C ALA A 94 -18.15 12.67 -8.06
N VAL A 95 -16.95 12.50 -8.64
CA VAL A 95 -15.79 13.34 -8.33
C VAL A 95 -16.01 14.78 -8.78
N GLU A 96 -16.56 14.99 -9.98
CA GLU A 96 -16.90 16.33 -10.48
C GLU A 96 -17.99 17.00 -9.63
N ALA A 97 -18.99 16.24 -9.19
CA ALA A 97 -20.09 16.74 -8.36
C ALA A 97 -19.66 17.08 -6.92
N ASP A 98 -18.67 16.37 -6.35
CA ASP A 98 -18.19 16.58 -4.99
C ASP A 98 -16.65 16.46 -4.90
N TRP A 99 -15.97 17.51 -5.37
CA TRP A 99 -14.51 17.55 -5.37
C TRP A 99 -13.91 17.49 -3.95
N ALA A 100 -14.49 18.26 -3.03
CA ALA A 100 -13.98 18.37 -1.66
C ALA A 100 -14.14 17.04 -0.92
N GLY A 101 -15.28 16.38 -1.08
CA GLY A 101 -15.52 15.05 -0.55
C GLY A 101 -14.60 14.01 -1.15
N TYR A 102 -14.32 14.07 -2.46
CA TYR A 102 -13.35 13.18 -3.09
C TYR A 102 -11.95 13.35 -2.50
N ARG A 103 -11.46 14.60 -2.41
CA ARG A 103 -10.15 14.92 -1.81
C ARG A 103 -10.05 14.44 -0.37
N HIS A 104 -11.10 14.63 0.42
CA HIS A 104 -11.16 14.12 1.79
C HIS A 104 -11.10 12.59 1.84
N ALA A 105 -11.90 11.90 1.01
CA ALA A 105 -11.93 10.45 0.95
C ALA A 105 -10.58 9.85 0.52
N VAL A 106 -9.87 10.50 -0.40
CA VAL A 106 -8.49 10.13 -0.79
C VAL A 106 -7.55 10.28 0.40
N ALA A 107 -7.58 11.40 1.11
CA ALA A 107 -6.72 11.64 2.26
C ALA A 107 -6.93 10.58 3.36
N VAL A 108 -8.18 10.19 3.63
CA VAL A 108 -8.52 9.14 4.60
C VAL A 108 -7.93 7.78 4.18
N LEU A 109 -8.01 7.43 2.90
CA LEU A 109 -7.40 6.18 2.40
C LEU A 109 -5.88 6.21 2.49
N GLN A 110 -5.26 7.32 2.10
CA GLN A 110 -3.81 7.47 2.18
C GLN A 110 -3.32 7.37 3.62
N GLN A 111 -4.02 7.98 4.58
CA GLN A 111 -3.68 7.85 5.99
C GLN A 111 -3.76 6.39 6.47
N ALA A 112 -4.80 5.65 6.09
CA ALA A 112 -4.92 4.24 6.45
C ALA A 112 -3.77 3.39 5.88
N LEU A 113 -3.28 3.71 4.68
CA LEU A 113 -2.11 3.04 4.11
C LEU A 113 -0.80 3.47 4.81
N LEU A 114 -0.65 4.74 5.17
CA LEU A 114 0.51 5.23 5.94
C LEU A 114 0.61 4.56 7.31
N ASP A 115 -0.50 4.49 8.05
CA ASP A 115 -0.57 3.80 9.35
C ASP A 115 -0.18 2.34 9.21
N ARG A 116 -0.57 1.72 8.09
CA ARG A 116 -0.23 0.35 7.79
C ARG A 116 1.26 0.16 7.51
N MET A 117 1.84 0.97 6.63
CA MET A 117 3.28 0.91 6.33
C MET A 117 4.12 1.11 7.59
N ALA A 118 3.70 2.02 8.48
CA ALA A 118 4.37 2.22 9.77
C ALA A 118 4.30 0.97 10.67
N TRP A 119 3.17 0.27 10.70
CA TRP A 119 3.04 -0.99 11.41
C TRP A 119 3.92 -2.09 10.79
N GLU A 120 3.95 -2.20 9.46
CA GLU A 120 4.79 -3.16 8.74
C GLU A 120 6.27 -2.93 9.03
N GLU A 121 6.72 -1.68 8.97
CA GLU A 121 8.09 -1.28 9.30
C GLU A 121 8.48 -1.62 10.75
N ALA A 122 7.56 -1.45 11.69
CA ALA A 122 7.82 -1.71 13.10
C ALA A 122 7.72 -3.20 13.51
N GLN A 123 6.82 -3.95 12.88
CA GLN A 123 6.44 -5.30 13.35
C GLN A 123 6.76 -6.41 12.35
N LEU A 124 6.56 -6.17 11.05
CA LEU A 124 6.73 -7.18 10.00
C LEU A 124 8.17 -7.21 9.48
N HIS A 125 8.69 -6.06 9.03
CA HIS A 125 10.02 -5.94 8.44
C HIS A 125 11.15 -6.52 9.30
N PRO A 126 11.15 -6.37 10.64
CA PRO A 126 12.19 -6.98 11.49
C PRO A 126 12.18 -8.52 11.51
N LEU A 127 11.07 -9.15 11.11
CA LEU A 127 10.96 -10.61 11.01
C LEU A 127 11.42 -11.13 9.65
N LEU A 128 11.49 -10.25 8.65
CA LEU A 128 11.84 -10.65 7.30
C LEU A 128 13.36 -10.83 7.19
N PRO A 129 13.82 -11.86 6.45
CA PRO A 129 15.24 -12.00 6.19
C PRO A 129 15.75 -10.76 5.43
N PRO A 130 16.99 -10.32 5.70
CA PRO A 130 17.60 -9.26 4.93
C PRO A 130 17.58 -9.63 3.45
N ALA A 131 17.52 -8.63 2.57
CA ALA A 131 17.66 -8.88 1.15
C ALA A 131 18.95 -9.68 0.94
N LYS A 132 18.88 -10.88 0.34
CA LYS A 132 20.08 -11.59 -0.09
C LYS A 132 20.85 -10.59 -0.95
N GLY A 133 21.97 -10.10 -0.42
CA GLY A 133 22.91 -9.30 -1.20
C GLY A 133 23.23 -10.09 -2.44
N ARG A 134 23.14 -9.44 -3.59
CA ARG A 134 23.65 -9.99 -4.85
C ARG A 134 25.12 -10.30 -4.57
N VAL A 135 25.45 -11.58 -4.37
CA VAL A 135 26.84 -12.01 -4.25
C VAL A 135 27.45 -11.66 -5.60
N ALA A 136 28.33 -10.67 -5.61
CA ALA A 136 29.18 -10.40 -6.76
C ALA A 136 30.04 -11.65 -6.94
N ALA A 137 29.85 -12.34 -8.07
CA ALA A 137 30.76 -13.35 -8.57
C ALA A 137 32.02 -12.68 -9.13
#